data_AF-A0A7X6HTU9-F1
#
_entry.id   AF-A0A7X6HTU9-F1
#
_cell.length_a   1.000
_cell.length_b   1.000
_cell.length_c   1.000
_cell.angle_alpha   90.00
_cell.angle_beta   90.00
_cell.angle_gamma   90.00
#
_symmetry.space_group_name_H-M   'P 1'
#
loop_
_entity.id
_entity.type
_entity.pdbx_description
1 polymer ?
#
loop_
_entity_poly.entity_id
_entity_poly.type
_entity_poly.pdbx_seq_one_letter_code
_entity_poly.pdbx_strand_id
1 'polypeptide(L)' 'MFVRGMRLEGSVIRLNMKLIAEEGEDLDVDATAFIPDVEEFWGDFPSFIGQIGFLERIRFAIDPLNDTFYFGQLS' A
#
# COMPACT_ATOMS: atom_id res chain seq x y z
N MET A 1 -14.20 6.79 1.70
CA MET A 1 -13.22 6.63 2.81
C MET A 1 -13.02 7.97 3.53
N PHE A 2 -12.70 7.99 4.83
CA PHE A 2 -12.28 9.23 5.51
C PHE A 2 -10.77 9.19 5.69
N VAL A 3 -10.04 10.13 5.08
CA VAL A 3 -8.58 10.13 5.09
C VAL A 3 -8.08 11.56 5.30
N ARG A 4 -7.20 11.75 6.30
CA ARG A 4 -6.64 13.07 6.69
C ARG A 4 -7.68 14.19 6.85
N GLY A 5 -8.86 13.87 7.40
CA GLY A 5 -9.94 14.85 7.60
C GLY A 5 -10.85 15.07 6.39
N MET A 6 -10.55 14.46 5.25
CA MET A 6 -11.34 14.57 4.02
C MET A 6 -12.19 13.32 3.82
N ARG A 7 -13.47 13.51 3.48
CA ARG A 7 -14.34 12.43 3.00
C ARG A 7 -14.14 12.29 1.49
N LEU A 8 -13.65 11.12 1.07
CA LEU A 8 -13.43 10.77 -0.32
C LEU A 8 -14.46 9.73 -0.76
N GLU A 9 -15.13 9.96 -1.87
CA GLU A 9 -15.89 8.92 -2.57
C GLU A 9 -14.96 8.12 -3.47
N GLY A 10 -15.28 6.85 -3.68
CA GLY A 10 -14.39 5.92 -4.37
C GLY A 10 -14.81 4.48 -4.23
N SER A 11 -14.02 3.61 -4.87
CA SER A 11 -14.27 2.19 -4.93
C SER A 11 -13.18 1.39 -4.23
N VAL A 12 -13.57 0.29 -3.59
CA VAL A 12 -12.62 -0.71 -3.07
C VAL A 12 -12.46 -1.79 -4.14
N ILE A 13 -11.23 -1.96 -4.61
CA ILE A 13 -10.90 -2.95 -5.63
C ILE A 13 -9.82 -3.90 -5.15
N ARG A 14 -9.80 -5.10 -5.73
CA ARG A 14 -8.74 -6.08 -5.54
C ARG A 14 -7.79 -5.98 -6.73
N LEU A 15 -6.49 -5.93 -6.46
CA LEU A 15 -5.45 -5.84 -7.48
C LEU A 15 -4.22 -6.63 -7.05
N ASN A 16 -3.49 -7.14 -8.05
CA ASN A 16 -2.17 -7.69 -7.82
C ASN A 16 -1.15 -6.54 -7.88
N MET A 17 -0.41 -6.34 -6.80
CA MET A 17 0.67 -5.36 -6.70
C MET A 17 2.00 -6.07 -6.59
N LYS A 18 3.02 -5.54 -7.27
CA LYS A 18 4.40 -6.00 -7.12
C LYS A 18 5.19 -4.99 -6.31
N LEU A 19 5.74 -5.42 -5.18
CA LEU A 19 6.78 -4.69 -4.45
C LEU A 19 8.13 -4.99 -5.10
N ILE A 20 8.77 -3.96 -5.63
CA ILE A 20 10.09 -4.07 -6.26
C ILE A 20 11.15 -4.00 -5.17
N ALA A 21 12.01 -5.01 -5.12
CA ALA A 21 13.10 -5.06 -4.17
C ALA A 21 14.32 -4.32 -4.73
N GLU A 22 14.91 -3.42 -3.93
CA GLU A 22 16.24 -2.89 -4.24
C GLU A 22 17.31 -3.96 -4.04
N GLU A 23 17.13 -4.82 -3.03
CA GLU A 23 17.96 -5.98 -2.74
C GLU A 23 17.09 -7.21 -2.47
N GLY A 24 17.44 -8.35 -3.08
CA GLY A 24 16.70 -9.61 -2.92
C GLY A 24 15.72 -9.87 -4.06
N GLU A 25 14.54 -10.40 -3.71
CA GLU A 25 13.50 -10.80 -4.68
C GLU A 25 12.26 -9.91 -4.56
N ASP A 26 11.69 -9.54 -5.70
CA ASP A 26 10.40 -8.87 -5.78
C ASP A 26 9.29 -9.72 -5.15
N LEU A 27 8.23 -9.05 -4.67
CA LEU A 27 7.10 -9.72 -4.05
C LEU A 27 5.78 -9.34 -4.73
N ASP A 28 5.09 -10.34 -5.27
CA ASP A 28 3.70 -10.19 -5.72
C ASP A 28 2.73 -10.34 -4.55
N VAL A 29 1.85 -9.34 -4.40
CA VAL A 29 0.88 -9.23 -3.30
C VAL A 29 -0.52 -9.08 -3.89
N ASP A 30 -1.42 -9.97 -3.50
CA ASP A 30 -2.85 -9.83 -3.80
C ASP A 30 -3.50 -8.89 -2.77
N ALA A 31 -3.65 -7.63 -3.16
CA ALA A 31 -4.01 -6.53 -2.29
C ALA A 31 -5.43 -6.01 -2.56
N THR A 32 -5.99 -5.37 -1.53
CA THR A 32 -7.21 -4.58 -1.63
C THR A 32 -6.85 -3.11 -1.47
N ALA A 33 -7.20 -2.26 -2.43
CA ALA A 33 -6.99 -0.82 -2.35
C ALA A 33 -8.31 -0.05 -2.49
N PHE A 34 -8.36 1.10 -1.84
CA PHE A 34 -9.39 2.11 -2.07
C PHE A 34 -8.87 3.10 -3.11
N ILE A 35 -9.63 3.30 -4.19
CA ILE A 35 -9.33 4.22 -5.28
C ILE A 35 -10.38 5.35 -5.24
N PRO A 36 -9.98 6.61 -4.98
CA PRO A 36 -10.88 7.75 -5.04
C PRO A 36 -11.41 7.97 -6.47
N ASP A 37 -12.69 8.32 -6.61
CA ASP A 37 -13.32 8.56 -7.93
C ASP A 37 -12.86 9.86 -8.59
N VAL A 38 -12.37 10.82 -7.80
CA VAL A 38 -11.96 12.15 -8.29
C VAL A 38 -10.45 12.16 -8.55
N GLU A 39 -10.08 12.24 -9.83
CA GLU A 39 -8.69 12.26 -10.30
C GLU A 39 -7.88 13.45 -9.75
N GLU A 40 -8.50 14.60 -9.46
CA GLU A 40 -7.81 15.76 -8.87
C GLU A 40 -7.14 15.44 -7.53
N PHE A 41 -7.60 14.41 -6.82
CA PHE A 41 -6.94 13.97 -5.59
C PHE A 41 -5.76 13.05 -5.84
N TRP A 42 -5.53 12.51 -7.04
CA TRP A 42 -4.46 11.54 -7.26
C TRP A 42 -3.05 12.16 -7.19
N GLY A 43 -2.92 13.47 -7.39
CA GLY A 43 -1.64 14.19 -7.35
C GLY A 43 -1.21 14.64 -5.96
N ASP A 44 -2.09 15.35 -5.24
CA ASP A 44 -1.76 15.91 -3.91
C ASP A 44 -2.03 14.95 -2.76
N PHE A 45 -2.75 13.85 -3.03
CA PHE A 45 -3.09 12.88 -2.00
C PHE A 45 -2.06 11.76 -1.97
N PRO A 46 -1.36 11.57 -0.84
CA PRO A 46 -0.35 10.52 -0.76
C PRO A 46 -1.01 9.15 -0.86
N SER A 47 -0.41 8.27 -1.65
CA SER A 47 -0.68 6.84 -1.57
C SER A 47 -0.10 6.30 -0.27
N PHE A 48 -0.88 5.50 0.45
CA PHE A 48 -0.43 4.86 1.68
C PHE A 48 -0.78 3.38 1.65
N ILE A 49 0.11 2.60 2.23
CA ILE A 49 -0.10 1.17 2.43
C ILE A 49 -0.83 0.99 3.75
N GLY A 50 -2.02 0.36 3.69
CA GLY A 50 -2.84 0.07 4.87
C GLY A 50 -2.45 -1.24 5.56
N GLN A 51 -2.71 -1.32 6.87
CA GLN A 51 -2.57 -2.58 7.60
C GLN A 51 -3.52 -3.66 7.03
N ILE A 52 -4.80 -3.31 6.94
CA ILE A 52 -5.85 -4.18 6.42
C ILE A 52 -5.83 -4.08 4.89
N GLY A 53 -5.90 -5.23 4.21
CA GLY A 53 -5.90 -5.32 2.76
C GLY A 53 -4.51 -5.33 2.09
N PHE A 54 -3.43 -4.98 2.82
CA PHE A 54 -2.06 -5.07 2.29
C PHE A 54 -1.06 -5.64 3.30
N LEU A 55 -0.68 -4.92 4.37
CA LEU A 55 0.44 -5.36 5.23
C LEU A 55 0.16 -6.67 5.98
N GLU A 56 -1.09 -6.96 6.29
CA GLU A 56 -1.49 -8.26 6.89
C GLU A 56 -1.21 -9.47 5.99
N ARG A 57 -0.90 -9.24 4.71
CA ARG A 57 -0.64 -10.27 3.69
C ARG A 57 0.84 -10.50 3.41
N ILE A 58 1.72 -9.75 4.08
CA ILE A 58 3.17 -9.88 3.96
C ILE A 58 3.83 -9.88 5.34
N ARG A 59 5.02 -10.45 5.43
CA ARG A 59 5.91 -10.17 6.55
C ARG A 59 6.64 -8.87 6.24
N PHE A 60 6.78 -8.00 7.22
CA PHE A 60 7.51 -6.75 7.03
C PHE A 60 8.22 -6.29 8.30
N ALA A 61 9.24 -5.46 8.12
CA ALA A 61 9.92 -4.73 9.18
C ALA A 61 10.33 -3.34 8.66
N ILE A 62 10.49 -2.38 9.57
CA ILE A 62 10.91 -1.02 9.23
C ILE A 62 12.15 -0.70 10.04
N ASP A 63 13.21 -0.27 9.37
CA ASP A 63 14.37 0.37 9.99
C ASP A 63 14.29 1.89 9.74
N PRO A 64 13.84 2.68 10.71
CA PRO A 64 13.67 4.11 10.54
C PRO A 64 15.00 4.87 10.53
N LEU A 65 16.10 4.26 10.97
CA LEU A 65 17.41 4.93 10.96
C LEU A 65 17.95 5.05 9.53
N ASN A 66 17.72 4.02 8.72
CA ASN A 66 18.17 3.92 7.34
C ASN A 66 17.04 4.11 6.32
N ASP A 67 15.84 4.48 6.78
CA ASP A 67 14.63 4.59 5.95
C ASP A 67 14.36 3.33 5.12
N THR A 68 14.56 2.14 5.71
CA THR A 68 14.50 0.86 5.00
C THR A 68 13.24 0.09 5.35
N PHE A 69 12.51 -0.33 4.31
CA PHE A 69 11.33 -1.20 4.41
C PHE A 69 11.67 -2.61 3.96
N TYR A 70 11.72 -3.55 4.90
CA TYR A 70 11.92 -4.97 4.61
C TYR A 70 10.58 -5.65 4.42
N PHE A 71 10.48 -6.54 3.43
CA PHE A 71 9.27 -7.30 3.15
C PHE A 71 9.57 -8.75 2.75
N GLY A 72 8.56 -9.61 2.86
CA GLY A 72 8.64 -11.00 2.44
C GLY A 72 7.27 -11.68 2.46
N GLN A 73 7.20 -12.88 1.91
CA GLN A 73 5.97 -13.66 1.85
C GLN A 73 5.43 -14.00 3.24
N LEU A 74 4.09 -14.00 3.39
CA LEU A 74 3.45 -14.74 4.48
C LEU A 74 3.64 -16.23 4.19
N SER A 75 4.49 -16.89 4.96
CA SER A 75 4.76 -18.34 4.90
C SER A 75 3.50 -19.19 4.92
#